data_AF-A0A9E5Y712-F1
#
_entry.id   AF-A0A9E5Y712-F1
#
_cell.length_a   1.000
_cell.length_b   1.000
_cell.length_c   1.000
_cell.angle_alpha   90.00
_cell.angle_beta   90.00
_cell.angle_gamma   90.00
#
_symmetry.space_group_name_H-M   'P 1'
#
loop_
_entity.id
_entity.type
_entity.pdbx_description
1 polymer ?
#
loop_
_entity_poly.entity_id
_entity_poly.type
_entity_poly.pdbx_seq_one_letter_code
_entity_poly.pdbx_strand_id
1 'polypeptide(L)' 'MIKKVINFCPKCGSTGPEVETELGQYNLSCRRCNFYCEIIVFDEGDWNEDIII' A
#
# COMPACT_ATOMS: atom_id res chain seq x y z
N MET A 1 6.08 -14.98 -10.39
CA MET A 1 5.86 -13.53 -10.19
C MET A 1 5.99 -13.23 -8.72
N ILE A 2 6.84 -12.29 -8.33
CA ILE A 2 7.07 -11.93 -6.91
C ILE A 2 6.15 -10.76 -6.59
N LYS A 3 5.10 -11.02 -5.80
CA LYS A 3 4.17 -9.99 -5.32
C LYS A 3 4.84 -9.25 -4.13
N LYS A 4 5.02 -7.92 -4.19
CA LYS A 4 5.62 -7.13 -3.10
C LYS A 4 4.51 -6.56 -2.20
N VAL A 5 4.25 -7.25 -1.10
CA VAL A 5 3.29 -6.85 -0.08
C VAL A 5 3.95 -5.87 0.91
N ILE A 6 3.52 -4.61 0.97
CA ILE A 6 3.85 -3.60 1.99
C ILE A 6 3.13 -3.94 3.30
N ASN A 7 3.74 -4.83 4.08
CA ASN A 7 3.26 -5.19 5.42
C ASN A 7 3.79 -4.30 6.56
N PHE A 8 4.48 -3.20 6.24
CA PHE A 8 5.14 -2.35 7.23
C PHE A 8 4.95 -0.86 6.95
N CYS A 9 4.92 -0.05 8.01
CA CYS A 9 4.92 1.40 7.89
C CYS A 9 6.31 1.90 7.46
N PRO A 10 6.44 2.64 6.35
CA PRO A 10 7.75 3.13 5.88
C PRO A 10 8.36 4.19 6.81
N LYS A 11 7.57 4.84 7.67
CA LYS A 11 8.04 5.86 8.61
C LYS A 11 8.62 5.28 9.90
N CYS A 12 7.97 4.26 10.48
CA CYS A 12 8.33 3.76 11.81
C CYS A 12 8.61 2.25 11.87
N GLY A 13 8.51 1.54 10.74
CA GLY A 13 8.74 0.10 10.65
C GLY A 13 7.69 -0.77 11.32
N SER A 14 6.56 -0.21 11.78
CA SER A 14 5.51 -1.01 12.41
C SER A 14 4.87 -1.97 11.42
N THR A 15 4.71 -3.22 11.80
CA THR A 15 3.95 -4.21 11.03
C THR A 15 2.45 -3.99 11.18
N GLY A 16 1.68 -4.29 10.13
CA GLY A 16 0.21 -4.16 10.12
C GLY A 16 -0.32 -2.73 9.95
N PRO A 17 0.21 -1.92 9.01
CA PRO A 17 -0.52 -0.72 8.61
C PRO A 17 -1.86 -1.12 7.97
N GLU A 18 -2.88 -0.28 8.15
CA GLU A 18 -4.17 -0.43 7.48
C GLU A 18 -4.03 0.07 6.05
N VAL A 19 -4.48 -0.73 5.08
CA VAL A 19 -4.46 -0.38 3.66
C VAL A 19 -5.89 -0.25 3.19
N GLU A 20 -6.26 0.95 2.73
CA GLU A 20 -7.56 1.25 2.16
C GLU A 20 -7.43 1.38 0.64
N THR A 21 -8.38 0.82 -0.09
CA THR A 21 -8.40 0.82 -1.56
C THR A 21 -9.64 1.57 -2.03
N GLU A 22 -9.50 2.74 -2.63
CA GLU A 22 -10.61 3.50 -3.21
C GLU A 22 -10.28 3.90 -4.65
N LEU A 23 -11.12 3.52 -5.62
CA LEU A 23 -11.04 3.98 -7.02
C LEU A 23 -9.65 3.85 -7.67
N GLY A 24 -8.89 2.79 -7.35
CA GLY A 24 -7.53 2.58 -7.87
C GLY A 24 -6.41 3.32 -7.13
N GLN A 25 -6.75 4.05 -6.07
CA GLN A 25 -5.81 4.62 -5.12
C GLN A 25 -5.65 3.71 -3.91
N TYR A 26 -4.44 3.72 -3.36
CA TYR A 26 -4.04 2.87 -2.27
C TYR A 26 -3.55 3.72 -1.12
N ASN A 27 -4.26 3.70 0.00
CA ASN A 27 -3.94 4.53 1.13
C ASN A 27 -3.40 3.66 2.25
N LEU A 28 -2.19 3.98 2.72
CA LEU A 28 -1.55 3.32 3.85
C LEU A 28 -1.67 4.20 5.09
N SER A 29 -2.35 3.68 6.11
CA SER A 29 -2.50 4.30 7.41
C SER A 29 -1.77 3.51 8.49
N CYS A 30 -0.94 4.20 9.28
CA CYS A 30 -0.26 3.62 10.42
C CYS A 30 -0.71 4.33 11.70
N ARG A 31 -1.49 3.62 12.52
CA ARG A 31 -1.97 4.13 13.82
C ARG A 31 -0.85 4.39 14.82
N ARG A 32 0.26 3.65 14.75
CA ARG A 32 1.37 3.76 15.73
C ARG A 32 2.08 5.12 15.66
N CYS A 33 2.29 5.65 14.47
CA CYS A 33 3.00 6.93 14.27
C CYS A 33 2.14 8.01 13.63
N ASN A 34 0.81 7.78 13.61
CA ASN A 34 -0.21 8.60 12.98
C ASN A 34 0.22 9.07 11.58
N PHE A 35 0.67 8.10 10.78
CA PHE A 35 1.21 8.34 9.45
C PHE A 35 0.22 7.88 8.40
N TYR A 36 0.02 8.73 7.41
CA TYR A 36 -0.83 8.46 6.26
C TYR A 36 0.01 8.67 5.00
N CYS A 37 -0.09 7.74 4.05
CA CYS A 37 0.58 7.85 2.77
C CYS A 37 -0.31 7.29 1.68
N GLU A 38 -0.53 8.07 0.63
CA GLU A 38 -1.04 7.57 -0.63
C GLU A 38 0.08 6.81 -1.36
N ILE A 39 -0.22 5.61 -1.81
CA ILE A 39 0.61 4.75 -2.62
C ILE A 39 0.09 4.91 -4.06
N ILE A 40 0.90 5.56 -4.88
CA ILE A 40 0.65 5.68 -6.32
C ILE A 40 1.31 4.48 -6.99
N VAL A 41 0.49 3.58 -7.52
CA VAL A 41 0.96 2.45 -8.34
C VAL A 41 1.04 2.94 -9.78
N PHE A 42 2.26 3.06 -10.31
CA PHE A 42 2.47 3.37 -11.72
C PHE A 42 2.42 2.06 -12.50
N ASP A 43 1.29 1.82 -13.17
CA ASP A 43 1.10 0.69 -14.09
C ASP A 43 1.84 0.95 -15.41
N GLU A 44 3.02 0.36 -15.59
CA GLU A 44 3.56 0.14 -16.93
C GLU A 44 2.90 -1.09 -17.55
N GLY A 45 1.60 -0.97 -17.83
CA GLY A 45 0.82 -1.84 -18.71
C GLY A 45 0.84 -3.35 -18.45
N ASP A 46 -0.07 -3.84 -17.60
CA ASP A 46 -0.94 -4.98 -17.94
C ASP A 46 -2.07 -5.04 -16.91
N TRP A 47 -3.32 -4.86 -17.35
CA TRP A 47 -4.50 -4.95 -16.49
C TRP A 47 -4.72 -6.41 -16.11
N ASN A 48 -4.10 -6.85 -15.03
CA ASN A 48 -4.63 -7.93 -14.21
C ASN A 48 -4.96 -7.32 -12.85
N GLU A 49 -6.22 -7.47 -12.43
CA GLU A 49 -6.86 -6.91 -11.22
C GLU A 49 -6.27 -7.40 -9.88
N ASP A 50 -4.98 -7.67 -9.86
CA ASP A 50 -4.22 -8.18 -8.75
C ASP A 50 -3.33 -7.06 -8.22
N ILE A 51 -3.94 -5.99 -7.70
CA ILE A 51 -3.15 -5.01 -6.95
C ILE A 51 -2.89 -5.60 -5.59
N ILE A 52 -1.63 -6.03 -5.42
CA ILE A 52 -1.14 -6.67 -4.21
C ILE A 52 -0.29 -5.66 -3.46
N ILE A 53 -0.82 -5.20 -2.34
CA ILE A 53 -0.15 -4.42 -1.29
C ILE A 53 0.02 -5.30 -0.09
#